data_AF-A0A7S1S9X9-F1
#
_entry.id   AF-A0A7S1S9X9-F1
#
_cell.length_a   1.000
_cell.length_b   1.000
_cell.length_c   1.000
_cell.angle_alpha   90.00
_cell.angle_beta   90.00
_cell.angle_gamma   90.00
#
_symmetry.space_group_name_H-M   'P 1'
#
loop_
_entity.id
_entity.type
_entity.pdbx_description
1 polymer ?
#
loop_
_entity_poly.entity_id
_entity_poly.type
_entity_poly.pdbx_seq_one_letter_code
_entity_poly.pdbx_strand_id
1 'polypeptide(L)'
;MDTLLPHLLAKFGDLNIRLHESAAAAVVFSGGQPFFGVAAVLSRLRSHLEETPARGPQRVRVYAGVLDVVTQLVRRFPGRRQGEGDESDAVGTWTPQDIRPFVVAGLAVDVVTGARVQQAAAGLAVAICETLGRAAVTPIIEGLSPAAQELVVSRLDDEALEDGDGEGEDDEEGVMELSGMDNLCVMGVGLRPPTSVQGVATKVVLTNDNEETLMDGILEDAGLVFEGQGLKVKPKTGSVLDEELHSLGLDGAVG
;
A
#
# COMPACT_ATOMS: atom_id res chain seq x y z
N MET A 1 20.49 3.62 15.33
CA MET A 1 19.08 3.58 14.89
C MET A 1 18.19 2.75 15.79
N ASP A 2 18.73 1.95 16.72
CA ASP A 2 17.91 1.08 17.58
C ASP A 2 16.89 1.83 18.44
N THR A 3 17.18 3.09 18.79
CA THR A 3 16.23 3.98 19.48
C THR A 3 15.23 4.63 18.53
N LEU A 4 15.64 4.99 17.31
CA LEU A 4 14.82 5.75 16.37
C LEU A 4 13.88 4.86 15.55
N LEU A 5 14.33 3.65 15.19
CA LEU A 5 13.58 2.72 14.36
C LEU A 5 12.20 2.37 14.97
N PRO A 6 12.06 2.03 16.27
CA PRO A 6 10.74 1.79 16.86
C PRO A 6 9.77 2.96 16.70
N HIS A 7 10.26 4.20 16.76
CA HIS A 7 9.45 5.40 16.56
C HIS A 7 8.98 5.56 15.11
N LEU A 8 9.83 5.18 14.13
CA LEU A 8 9.44 5.15 12.72
C LEU A 8 8.41 4.05 12.45
N LEU A 9 8.62 2.85 12.99
CA LEU A 9 7.72 1.70 12.79
C LEU A 9 6.31 1.98 13.33
N ALA A 10 6.20 2.71 14.44
CA ALA A 10 4.93 3.17 15.00
C ALA A 10 4.10 4.05 14.02
N LYS A 11 4.72 4.58 12.94
CA LYS A 11 4.05 5.39 11.92
C LYS A 11 3.48 4.60 10.75
N PHE A 12 3.73 3.29 10.66
CA PHE A 12 3.23 2.50 9.53
C PHE A 12 1.71 2.29 9.52
N GLY A 13 1.03 2.50 10.65
CA GLY A 13 -0.43 2.52 10.73
C GLY A 13 -1.07 3.91 10.81
N ASP A 14 -0.28 4.98 10.62
CA ASP A 14 -0.77 6.36 10.76
C ASP A 14 -1.79 6.70 9.65
N LEU A 15 -2.81 7.50 9.99
CA LEU A 15 -3.79 7.97 9.00
C LEU A 15 -3.21 9.06 8.10
N ASN A 16 -2.18 9.75 8.57
CA ASN A 16 -1.48 10.74 7.77
C ASN A 16 -0.50 10.05 6.82
N ILE A 17 -0.88 9.96 5.54
CA ILE A 17 -0.09 9.31 4.50
C ILE A 17 1.34 9.89 4.40
N ARG A 18 1.53 11.18 4.65
CA ARG A 18 2.86 11.83 4.61
C ARG A 18 3.77 11.33 5.73
N LEU A 19 3.20 11.05 6.92
CA LEU A 19 3.96 10.47 8.03
C LEU A 19 4.34 9.02 7.74
N HIS A 20 3.42 8.26 7.12
CA HIS A 20 3.69 6.92 6.66
C HIS A 20 4.83 6.89 5.63
N GLU A 21 4.73 7.69 4.55
CA GLU A 21 5.73 7.76 3.48
C GLU A 21 7.10 8.22 3.97
N SER A 22 7.15 9.23 4.84
CA SER A 22 8.43 9.70 5.40
C SER A 22 9.08 8.66 6.31
N ALA A 23 8.30 7.94 7.11
CA ALA A 23 8.80 6.81 7.90
C ALA A 23 9.29 5.67 7.00
N ALA A 24 8.53 5.34 5.96
CA ALA A 24 8.88 4.31 4.98
C ALA A 24 10.22 4.64 4.31
N ALA A 25 10.37 5.87 3.79
CA ALA A 25 11.60 6.35 3.16
C ALA A 25 12.81 6.28 4.12
N ALA A 26 12.62 6.65 5.39
CA ALA A 26 13.67 6.57 6.40
C ALA A 26 14.09 5.11 6.70
N VAL A 27 13.14 4.18 6.74
CA VAL A 27 13.42 2.75 6.93
C VAL A 27 14.13 2.15 5.71
N VAL A 28 13.67 2.47 4.49
CA VAL A 28 14.33 2.06 3.24
C VAL A 28 15.74 2.61 3.15
N PHE A 29 15.95 3.88 3.50
CA PHE A 29 17.28 4.49 3.58
C PHE A 29 18.19 3.77 4.58
N SER A 30 17.64 3.32 5.71
CA SER A 30 18.37 2.57 6.73
C SER A 30 18.87 1.23 6.21
N GLY A 31 18.08 0.55 5.36
CA GLY A 31 18.48 -0.72 4.75
C GLY A 31 19.72 -0.61 3.85
N GLY A 32 19.97 0.57 3.29
CA GLY A 32 21.17 0.85 2.48
C GLY A 32 22.41 1.26 3.27
N GLN A 33 22.31 1.40 4.59
CA GLN A 33 23.45 1.79 5.41
C GLN A 33 24.31 0.58 5.78
N PRO A 34 25.65 0.66 5.72
CA PRO A 34 26.55 -0.48 5.95
C PRO A 34 26.47 -1.06 7.36
N PHE A 35 26.00 -0.27 8.34
CA PHE A 35 25.89 -0.69 9.74
C PHE A 35 24.57 -1.39 10.07
N PHE A 36 23.54 -1.22 9.24
CA PHE A 36 22.23 -1.86 9.44
C PHE A 36 22.03 -2.96 8.42
N GLY A 37 22.13 -2.63 7.13
CA GLY A 37 21.82 -3.55 6.06
C GLY A 37 20.34 -3.91 5.98
N VAL A 38 19.98 -4.54 4.87
CA VAL A 38 18.60 -4.91 4.56
C VAL A 38 18.12 -6.01 5.51
N ALA A 39 18.94 -7.02 5.77
CA ALA A 39 18.61 -8.14 6.64
C ALA A 39 18.25 -7.71 8.07
N ALA A 40 18.99 -6.78 8.68
CA ALA A 40 18.67 -6.30 10.02
C ALA A 40 17.36 -5.50 10.03
N VAL A 41 17.12 -4.68 9.00
CA VAL A 41 15.86 -3.94 8.86
C VAL A 41 14.68 -4.90 8.74
N LEU A 42 14.77 -5.93 7.88
CA LEU A 42 13.75 -6.96 7.76
C LEU A 42 13.51 -7.69 9.08
N SER A 43 14.56 -8.08 9.80
CA SER A 43 14.42 -8.70 11.13
C SER A 43 13.68 -7.81 12.13
N ARG A 44 13.92 -6.49 12.10
CA ARG A 44 13.25 -5.52 12.97
C ARG A 44 11.79 -5.31 12.57
N LEU A 45 11.50 -5.23 11.27
CA LEU A 45 10.14 -5.15 10.74
C LEU A 45 9.31 -6.36 11.15
N ARG A 46 9.90 -7.56 11.06
CA ARG A 46 9.28 -8.80 11.52
C ARG A 46 8.98 -8.76 13.02
N SER A 47 9.98 -8.42 13.83
CA SER A 47 9.81 -8.32 15.29
C SER A 47 8.69 -7.34 15.65
N HIS A 48 8.60 -6.22 14.94
CA HIS A 48 7.53 -5.25 15.14
C HIS A 48 6.13 -5.80 14.83
N LEU A 49 5.96 -6.60 13.76
CA LEU A 49 4.67 -7.25 13.48
C LEU A 49 4.27 -8.26 14.57
N GLU A 50 5.25 -8.95 15.15
CA GLU A 50 5.04 -9.94 16.22
C GLU A 50 4.74 -9.27 17.57
N GLU A 51 5.41 -8.17 17.89
CA GLU A 51 5.32 -7.48 19.18
C GLU A 51 4.18 -6.45 19.27
N THR A 52 3.70 -5.92 18.13
CA THR A 52 2.71 -4.84 18.14
C THR A 52 1.35 -5.35 18.62
N PRO A 53 0.82 -4.87 19.76
CA PRO A 53 -0.45 -5.36 20.33
C PRO A 53 -1.70 -4.82 19.59
N ALA A 54 -1.57 -4.40 18.33
CA ALA A 54 -2.67 -3.83 17.57
C ALA A 54 -3.75 -4.87 17.28
N ARG A 55 -5.02 -4.44 17.30
CA ARG A 55 -6.18 -5.28 16.99
C ARG A 55 -7.03 -4.63 15.91
N GLY A 56 -7.79 -5.46 15.21
CA GLY A 56 -8.77 -5.02 14.20
C GLY A 56 -8.15 -4.11 13.12
N PRO A 57 -8.83 -3.00 12.74
CA PRO A 57 -8.41 -2.15 11.64
C PRO A 57 -7.04 -1.48 11.80
N GLN A 58 -6.57 -1.26 13.04
CA GLN A 58 -5.23 -0.71 13.26
C GLN A 58 -4.16 -1.73 12.87
N ARG A 59 -4.35 -3.01 13.21
CA ARG A 59 -3.42 -4.08 12.85
C ARG A 59 -3.31 -4.22 11.33
N VAL A 60 -4.46 -4.18 10.64
CA VAL A 60 -4.52 -4.24 9.17
C VAL A 60 -3.70 -3.12 8.53
N ARG A 61 -3.82 -1.88 9.03
CA ARG A 61 -3.02 -0.75 8.53
C ARG A 61 -1.52 -0.91 8.77
N VAL A 62 -1.13 -1.32 9.97
CA VAL A 62 0.28 -1.57 10.29
C VAL A 62 0.86 -2.66 9.38
N TYR A 63 0.13 -3.78 9.19
CA TYR A 63 0.55 -4.85 8.29
C TYR A 63 0.69 -4.37 6.85
N ALA A 64 -0.31 -3.64 6.32
CA ALA A 64 -0.25 -3.09 4.98
C ALA A 64 0.95 -2.16 4.80
N GLY A 65 1.21 -1.29 5.78
CA GLY A 65 2.33 -0.37 5.75
C GLY A 65 3.69 -1.06 5.84
N VAL A 66 3.81 -2.13 6.65
CA VAL A 66 5.04 -2.94 6.68
C VAL A 66 5.26 -3.64 5.35
N LEU A 67 4.22 -4.24 4.76
CA LEU A 67 4.34 -4.91 3.46
C LEU A 67 4.75 -3.96 2.35
N ASP A 68 4.22 -2.74 2.32
CA ASP A 68 4.63 -1.71 1.36
C ASP A 68 6.13 -1.40 1.46
N VAL A 69 6.63 -1.20 2.68
CA VAL A 69 8.06 -0.95 2.93
C VAL A 69 8.92 -2.15 2.54
N VAL A 70 8.48 -3.38 2.83
CA VAL A 70 9.21 -4.58 2.44
C VAL A 70 9.25 -4.71 0.91
N THR A 71 8.17 -4.40 0.20
CA THR A 71 8.15 -4.35 -1.27
C THR A 71 9.12 -3.30 -1.81
N GLN A 72 9.17 -2.11 -1.21
CA GLN A 72 10.16 -1.08 -1.57
C GLN A 72 11.60 -1.54 -1.34
N LEU A 73 11.86 -2.26 -0.24
CA LEU A 73 13.19 -2.86 0.02
C LEU A 73 13.54 -3.89 -1.05
N VAL A 74 12.61 -4.81 -1.37
CA VAL A 74 12.80 -5.86 -2.38
C VAL A 74 13.11 -5.27 -3.75
N ARG A 75 12.39 -4.22 -4.16
CA ARG A 75 12.61 -3.54 -5.46
C ARG A 75 13.90 -2.71 -5.50
N ARG A 76 14.33 -2.16 -4.36
CA ARG A 76 15.49 -1.26 -4.31
C ARG A 76 16.82 -2.00 -4.17
N PHE A 77 16.83 -3.12 -3.47
CA PHE A 77 18.04 -3.85 -3.14
C PHE A 77 18.13 -5.17 -3.93
N PRO A 78 19.32 -5.60 -4.34
CA PRO A 78 19.48 -6.86 -5.07
C PRO A 78 19.07 -8.05 -4.21
N GLY A 79 18.23 -8.91 -4.76
CA GLY A 79 17.93 -10.21 -4.16
C GLY A 79 19.06 -11.21 -4.41
N ARG A 80 19.11 -12.25 -3.60
CA ARG A 80 20.09 -13.34 -3.70
C ARG A 80 19.44 -14.68 -3.40
N ARG A 81 19.78 -15.72 -4.17
CA ARG A 81 19.27 -17.07 -3.92
C ARG A 81 20.03 -17.72 -2.77
N GLN A 82 19.38 -18.71 -2.15
CA GLN A 82 19.97 -19.45 -1.04
C GLN A 82 21.26 -20.16 -1.50
N GLY A 83 22.39 -19.82 -0.88
CA GLY A 83 23.69 -20.44 -1.15
C GLY A 83 24.52 -19.79 -2.27
N GLU A 84 24.01 -18.80 -3.00
CA GLU A 84 24.84 -17.94 -3.86
C GLU A 84 25.62 -16.94 -3.00
N GLY A 85 26.69 -16.29 -3.51
CA GLY A 85 27.42 -15.10 -2.99
C GLY A 85 28.37 -15.24 -1.78
N ASP A 86 29.14 -14.19 -1.49
CA ASP A 86 30.06 -14.11 -0.33
C ASP A 86 29.41 -13.43 0.90
N GLU A 87 29.95 -13.65 2.10
CA GLU A 87 29.42 -13.06 3.35
C GLU A 87 29.49 -11.52 3.36
N SER A 88 30.41 -10.91 2.61
CA SER A 88 30.54 -9.45 2.49
C SER A 88 29.32 -8.79 1.87
N ASP A 89 28.62 -9.49 0.98
CA ASP A 89 27.49 -8.95 0.23
C ASP A 89 26.16 -9.08 0.98
N ALA A 90 26.16 -9.79 2.12
CA ALA A 90 24.97 -10.04 2.92
C ALA A 90 24.35 -8.76 3.50
N VAL A 91 25.13 -7.69 3.64
CA VAL A 91 24.65 -6.40 4.20
C VAL A 91 23.66 -5.73 3.26
N GLY A 92 23.89 -5.80 1.94
CA GLY A 92 23.11 -5.08 0.93
C GLY A 92 22.09 -5.94 0.17
N THR A 93 22.01 -7.23 0.50
CA THR A 93 21.15 -8.19 -0.21
C THR A 93 20.06 -8.75 0.69
N TRP A 94 19.02 -9.29 0.08
CA TRP A 94 17.96 -10.02 0.76
C TRP A 94 17.77 -11.40 0.12
N THR A 95 17.25 -12.36 0.88
CA THR A 95 16.93 -13.70 0.37
C THR A 95 15.42 -13.99 0.45
N PRO A 96 14.90 -14.94 -0.34
CA PRO A 96 13.51 -15.37 -0.22
C PRO A 96 13.11 -15.80 1.19
N GLN A 97 14.04 -16.33 1.99
CA GLN A 97 13.78 -16.73 3.38
C GLN A 97 13.56 -15.53 4.31
N ASP A 98 14.19 -14.39 4.04
CA ASP A 98 14.00 -13.16 4.82
C ASP A 98 12.61 -12.55 4.57
N ILE A 99 12.10 -12.69 3.34
CA ILE A 99 10.83 -12.12 2.91
C ILE A 99 9.63 -13.05 3.17
N ARG A 100 9.86 -14.36 3.16
CA ARG A 100 8.82 -15.40 3.37
C ARG A 100 7.90 -15.13 4.57
N PRO A 101 8.40 -14.75 5.77
CA PRO A 101 7.53 -14.49 6.92
C PRO A 101 6.47 -13.42 6.66
N PHE A 102 6.78 -12.40 5.86
CA PHE A 102 5.86 -11.31 5.54
C PHE A 102 4.76 -11.76 4.59
N VAL A 103 5.10 -12.53 3.55
CA VAL A 103 4.12 -13.10 2.61
C VAL A 103 3.17 -14.05 3.35
N VAL A 104 3.71 -14.98 4.14
CA VAL A 104 2.91 -15.95 4.90
C VAL A 104 2.00 -15.22 5.91
N ALA A 105 2.55 -14.29 6.69
CA ALA A 105 1.77 -13.57 7.69
C ALA A 105 0.69 -12.66 7.08
N GLY A 106 0.99 -12.03 5.94
CA GLY A 106 0.04 -11.17 5.23
C GLY A 106 -1.11 -11.93 4.59
N LEU A 107 -0.84 -13.09 3.98
CA LEU A 107 -1.87 -13.94 3.38
C LEU A 107 -2.74 -14.66 4.43
N ALA A 108 -2.19 -14.92 5.62
CA ALA A 108 -2.92 -15.53 6.73
C ALA A 108 -3.88 -14.56 7.45
N VAL A 109 -3.90 -13.26 7.10
CA VAL A 109 -4.88 -12.32 7.66
C VAL A 109 -6.28 -12.70 7.20
N ASP A 110 -7.26 -12.55 8.09
CA ASP A 110 -8.68 -12.77 7.81
C ASP A 110 -9.14 -12.02 6.54
N VAL A 111 -9.82 -12.72 5.63
CA VAL A 111 -10.20 -12.20 4.30
C VAL A 111 -11.13 -10.99 4.42
N VAL A 112 -12.08 -11.03 5.37
CA VAL A 112 -13.12 -9.99 5.50
C VAL A 112 -12.52 -8.65 5.89
N THR A 113 -11.52 -8.66 6.77
CA THR A 113 -10.87 -7.45 7.27
C THR A 113 -9.55 -7.12 6.58
N GLY A 114 -8.97 -8.09 5.88
CA GLY A 114 -7.59 -8.09 5.44
C GLY A 114 -7.36 -8.20 3.94
N ALA A 115 -8.39 -8.14 3.10
CA ALA A 115 -8.23 -8.27 1.64
C ALA A 115 -7.10 -7.38 1.08
N ARG A 116 -6.99 -6.12 1.50
CA ARG A 116 -5.89 -5.22 1.10
C ARG A 116 -4.51 -5.74 1.51
N VAL A 117 -4.40 -6.35 2.69
CA VAL A 117 -3.14 -6.93 3.19
C VAL A 117 -2.77 -8.18 2.40
N GLN A 118 -3.76 -9.02 2.06
CA GLN A 118 -3.55 -10.19 1.22
C GLN A 118 -3.08 -9.80 -0.18
N GLN A 119 -3.70 -8.77 -0.78
CA GLN A 119 -3.27 -8.23 -2.07
C GLN A 119 -1.84 -7.66 -2.02
N ALA A 120 -1.50 -6.91 -0.96
CA ALA A 120 -0.13 -6.43 -0.77
C ALA A 120 0.88 -7.57 -0.59
N ALA A 121 0.50 -8.65 0.10
CA ALA A 121 1.36 -9.82 0.29
C ALA A 121 1.53 -10.63 -1.00
N ALA A 122 0.48 -10.75 -1.82
CA ALA A 122 0.56 -11.35 -3.14
C ALA A 122 1.45 -10.51 -4.08
N GLY A 123 1.29 -9.18 -4.08
CA GLY A 123 2.16 -8.26 -4.83
C GLY A 123 3.63 -8.33 -4.38
N LEU A 124 3.89 -8.55 -3.10
CA LEU A 124 5.24 -8.80 -2.60
C LEU A 124 5.83 -10.11 -3.17
N ALA A 125 5.02 -11.17 -3.31
CA ALA A 125 5.46 -12.41 -3.95
C ALA A 125 5.77 -12.21 -5.45
N VAL A 126 4.97 -11.41 -6.15
CA VAL A 126 5.25 -10.98 -7.53
C VAL A 126 6.59 -10.26 -7.61
N ALA A 127 6.85 -9.29 -6.72
CA ALA A 127 8.12 -8.56 -6.71
C ALA A 127 9.35 -9.47 -6.48
N ILE A 128 9.21 -10.54 -5.67
CA ILE A 128 10.26 -11.55 -5.53
C ILE A 128 10.44 -12.33 -6.84
N CYS A 129 9.35 -12.68 -7.53
CA CYS A 129 9.38 -13.38 -8.81
C CYS A 129 10.03 -12.53 -9.91
N GLU A 130 9.68 -11.25 -10.01
CA GLU A 130 10.32 -10.28 -10.92
C GLU A 130 11.83 -10.21 -10.68
N THR A 131 12.27 -10.22 -9.41
CA THR A 131 13.68 -10.03 -9.07
C THR A 131 14.52 -11.30 -9.19
N LEU A 132 13.98 -12.47 -8.81
CA LEU A 132 14.75 -13.73 -8.69
C LEU A 132 14.24 -14.87 -9.58
N GLY A 133 13.11 -14.67 -10.26
CA GLY A 133 12.41 -15.66 -11.06
C GLY A 133 11.49 -16.57 -10.24
N ARG A 134 10.60 -17.27 -10.96
CA ARG A 134 9.55 -18.14 -10.38
C ARG A 134 10.09 -19.20 -9.42
N ALA A 135 11.25 -19.78 -9.72
CA ALA A 135 11.88 -20.82 -8.90
C ALA A 135 12.18 -20.36 -7.45
N ALA A 136 12.42 -19.06 -7.24
CA ALA A 136 12.68 -18.51 -5.91
C ALA A 136 11.40 -18.40 -5.07
N VAL A 137 10.24 -18.26 -5.71
CA VAL A 137 8.92 -18.07 -5.07
C VAL A 137 8.21 -19.39 -4.83
N THR A 138 8.44 -20.41 -5.66
CA THR A 138 7.89 -21.77 -5.51
C THR A 138 7.91 -22.31 -4.07
N PRO A 139 9.06 -22.33 -3.34
CA PRO A 139 9.09 -22.85 -1.97
C PRO A 139 8.28 -22.01 -0.96
N ILE A 140 8.03 -20.74 -1.27
CA ILE A 140 7.13 -19.89 -0.47
C ILE A 140 5.70 -20.32 -0.71
N ILE A 141 5.29 -20.48 -1.98
CA ILE A 141 3.93 -20.88 -2.39
C ILE A 141 3.57 -22.25 -1.83
N GLU A 142 4.45 -23.25 -1.95
CA GLU A 142 4.21 -24.60 -1.44
C GLU A 142 3.91 -24.66 0.06
N GLY A 143 4.38 -23.66 0.83
CA GLY A 143 4.11 -23.54 2.26
C GLY A 143 2.79 -22.84 2.63
N LEU A 144 2.03 -22.33 1.66
CA LEU A 144 0.78 -21.60 1.88
C LEU A 144 -0.45 -22.52 1.90
N SER A 145 -1.58 -22.02 2.39
CA SER A 145 -2.87 -22.70 2.24
C SER A 145 -3.32 -22.73 0.78
N PRO A 146 -4.13 -23.71 0.33
CA PRO A 146 -4.54 -23.82 -1.07
C PRO A 146 -5.18 -22.54 -1.64
N ALA A 147 -6.01 -21.86 -0.86
CA ALA A 147 -6.63 -20.60 -1.27
C ALA A 147 -5.61 -19.47 -1.44
N ALA A 148 -4.59 -19.41 -0.58
CA ALA A 148 -3.51 -18.42 -0.70
C ALA A 148 -2.56 -18.76 -1.85
N GLN A 149 -2.34 -20.06 -2.14
CA GLN A 149 -1.60 -20.49 -3.32
C GLN A 149 -2.29 -20.04 -4.60
N GLU A 150 -3.60 -20.30 -4.72
CA GLU A 150 -4.40 -19.90 -5.89
C GLU A 150 -4.35 -18.38 -6.11
N LEU A 151 -4.50 -17.59 -5.04
CA LEU A 151 -4.39 -16.14 -5.11
C LEU A 151 -3.02 -15.67 -5.62
N VAL A 152 -1.93 -16.23 -5.11
CA VAL A 152 -0.57 -15.84 -5.53
C VAL A 152 -0.27 -16.31 -6.94
N VAL A 153 -0.68 -17.53 -7.31
CA VAL A 153 -0.48 -18.08 -8.66
C VAL A 153 -1.26 -17.28 -9.69
N SER A 154 -2.54 -16.99 -9.44
CA SER A 154 -3.35 -16.13 -10.30
C SER A 154 -2.67 -14.78 -10.51
N ARG A 155 -2.15 -14.16 -9.45
CA ARG A 155 -1.49 -12.86 -9.55
C ARG A 155 -0.17 -12.93 -10.33
N LEU A 156 0.59 -14.02 -10.21
CA LEU A 156 1.81 -14.23 -10.99
C LEU A 156 1.52 -14.46 -12.46
N ASP A 157 0.44 -15.20 -12.77
CA ASP A 157 0.05 -15.49 -14.14
C ASP A 157 -0.53 -14.23 -14.83
N ASP A 158 -1.24 -13.35 -14.11
CA ASP A 158 -1.72 -12.06 -14.63
C ASP A 158 -0.56 -11.16 -15.10
N GLU A 159 0.48 -11.02 -14.28
CA GLU A 159 1.63 -10.14 -14.58
C GLU A 159 2.53 -10.74 -15.67
N ALA A 160 2.59 -12.07 -15.80
CA ALA A 160 3.35 -12.74 -16.84
C ALA A 160 2.78 -12.53 -18.26
N LEU A 161 1.50 -12.18 -18.38
CA LEU A 161 0.86 -11.89 -19.67
C LEU A 161 1.18 -10.48 -20.19
N GLU A 162 1.50 -9.53 -19.31
CA GLU A 162 1.76 -8.14 -19.72
C GLU A 162 3.13 -7.95 -20.40
N ASP A 163 4.12 -8.80 -20.08
CA ASP A 163 5.47 -8.72 -20.65
C ASP A 163 5.62 -9.47 -22.00
N GLY A 164 4.60 -10.23 -22.43
CA GLY A 164 4.69 -11.19 -23.53
C GLY A 164 4.19 -10.74 -24.90
N ASP A 165 3.39 -9.67 -24.98
CA ASP A 165 2.61 -9.35 -26.18
C ASP A 165 3.22 -8.23 -27.06
N GLY A 166 4.51 -7.93 -26.88
CA GLY A 166 5.24 -6.92 -27.66
C GLY A 166 5.92 -7.41 -28.95
N GLU A 167 5.99 -8.73 -29.18
CA GLU A 167 6.60 -9.31 -30.39
C GLU A 167 5.51 -9.81 -31.36
N GLY A 168 4.72 -8.87 -31.86
CA GLY A 168 3.62 -9.13 -32.80
C GLY A 168 3.65 -8.19 -34.00
N GLU A 169 4.51 -8.53 -34.96
CA GLU A 169 4.49 -8.11 -36.36
C GLU A 169 4.94 -6.68 -36.68
N ASP A 170 6.25 -6.62 -36.90
CA ASP A 170 6.98 -5.75 -37.84
C ASP A 170 6.30 -5.79 -39.23
N ASP A 171 5.15 -5.12 -39.37
CA ASP A 171 4.60 -4.76 -40.67
C ASP A 171 5.38 -3.54 -41.18
N GLU A 172 6.21 -3.83 -42.18
CA GLU A 172 7.07 -2.91 -42.93
C GLU A 172 6.33 -1.66 -43.45
N GLU A 173 6.21 -0.58 -42.66
CA GLU A 173 5.92 0.75 -43.22
C GLU A 173 6.76 1.86 -42.60
N GLY A 174 7.84 2.20 -43.32
CA GLY A 174 8.22 3.58 -43.52
C GLY A 174 8.99 4.25 -42.39
N VAL A 175 10.30 4.02 -42.39
CA VAL A 175 11.29 4.91 -41.76
C VAL A 175 11.10 6.33 -42.30
N MET A 176 10.33 7.17 -41.61
CA MET A 176 10.43 8.62 -41.73
C MET A 176 11.52 9.10 -40.77
N GLU A 177 12.69 9.32 -41.34
CA GLU A 177 13.87 9.90 -40.72
C GLU A 177 13.56 11.33 -40.21
N LEU A 178 13.12 11.46 -38.97
CA LEU A 178 13.01 12.74 -38.27
C LEU A 178 14.37 13.14 -37.71
N SER A 179 15.29 13.45 -38.62
CA SER A 179 16.51 14.19 -38.26
C SER A 179 16.14 15.65 -37.96
N GLY A 180 16.06 15.98 -36.68
CA GLY A 180 16.10 17.37 -36.23
C GLY A 180 14.99 17.75 -35.28
N MET A 181 15.27 17.65 -33.98
CA MET A 181 14.89 18.68 -33.01
C MET A 181 15.66 18.45 -31.71
N ASP A 182 16.85 19.03 -31.67
CA ASP A 182 17.49 19.42 -30.42
C ASP A 182 16.54 20.35 -29.63
N ASN A 183 16.46 20.13 -28.31
CA ASN A 183 15.87 21.00 -27.28
C ASN A 183 14.35 20.91 -27.02
N LEU A 184 13.87 19.75 -26.57
CA LEU A 184 12.61 19.72 -25.80
C LEU A 184 12.88 20.16 -24.35
N CYS A 185 12.86 21.48 -24.10
CA CYS A 185 12.87 22.04 -22.75
C CYS A 185 11.46 22.00 -22.15
N VAL A 186 11.24 21.15 -21.15
CA VAL A 186 10.01 21.16 -20.32
C VAL A 186 10.08 22.34 -19.36
N MET A 187 9.43 23.46 -19.68
CA MET A 187 9.29 24.59 -18.77
C MET A 187 8.05 24.37 -17.87
N GLY A 188 8.29 23.93 -16.63
CA GLY A 188 7.25 23.91 -15.61
C GLY A 188 6.79 25.32 -15.25
N VAL A 189 5.52 25.64 -15.47
CA VAL A 189 4.91 26.90 -15.01
C VAL A 189 4.57 26.75 -13.53
N GLY A 190 5.40 27.33 -12.66
CA GLY A 190 5.09 27.46 -11.24
C GLY A 190 3.95 28.45 -11.04
N LEU A 191 2.72 27.95 -10.84
CA LEU A 191 1.60 28.78 -10.40
C LEU A 191 1.89 29.27 -8.98
N ARG A 192 2.33 30.52 -8.88
CA ARG A 192 2.52 31.22 -7.61
C ARG A 192 1.15 31.48 -7.00
N PRO A 193 0.86 31.02 -5.77
CA PRO A 193 -0.38 31.41 -5.10
C PRO A 193 -0.40 32.93 -4.95
N PRO A 194 -1.53 33.60 -5.22
CA PRO A 194 -1.62 35.04 -5.08
C PRO A 194 -1.38 35.43 -3.62
N THR A 195 -0.24 36.06 -3.37
CA THR A 195 0.06 36.71 -2.10
C THR A 195 -0.94 37.83 -1.87
N SER A 196 -1.61 37.73 -0.73
CA SER A 196 -2.61 38.63 -0.16
C SER A 196 -2.45 40.10 -0.55
N VAL A 197 -3.51 40.67 -1.14
CA VAL A 197 -3.79 42.11 -1.02
C VAL A 197 -4.92 42.24 -0.01
N GLN A 198 -4.67 43.06 1.00
CA GLN A 198 -5.56 43.37 2.10
C GLN A 198 -6.91 43.93 1.61
N GLY A 199 -7.98 43.38 2.18
CA GLY A 199 -9.17 44.12 2.61
C GLY A 199 -10.03 44.78 1.53
N VAL A 200 -10.98 44.04 0.96
CA VAL A 200 -12.33 44.53 0.64
C VAL A 200 -13.32 43.36 0.81
N ALA A 201 -14.50 43.70 1.32
CA ALA A 201 -15.65 42.87 1.67
C ALA A 201 -15.82 41.53 0.91
N THR A 202 -16.17 40.51 1.68
CA THR A 202 -16.74 39.21 1.27
C THR A 202 -17.73 39.37 0.12
N LYS A 203 -17.22 39.15 -1.09
CA LYS A 203 -18.04 38.86 -2.26
C LYS A 203 -18.14 37.34 -2.33
N VAL A 204 -19.33 36.83 -2.04
CA VAL A 204 -19.72 35.44 -2.27
C VAL A 204 -19.28 35.07 -3.68
N VAL A 205 -18.34 34.14 -3.78
CA VAL A 205 -18.02 33.48 -5.04
C VAL A 205 -19.22 32.58 -5.32
N LEU A 206 -20.09 33.05 -6.21
CA LEU A 206 -21.05 32.19 -6.89
C LEU A 206 -20.22 31.18 -7.67
N THR A 207 -20.12 29.96 -7.14
CA THR A 207 -19.75 28.79 -7.95
C THR A 207 -20.73 28.76 -9.11
N ASN A 208 -20.23 28.84 -10.34
CA ASN A 208 -21.08 28.63 -11.50
C ASN A 208 -21.72 27.24 -11.36
N ASP A 209 -23.04 27.15 -11.60
CA ASP A 209 -23.88 25.94 -11.54
C ASP A 209 -23.42 24.78 -12.47
N ASN A 210 -22.24 24.89 -13.07
CA ASN A 210 -21.62 23.89 -13.95
C ASN A 210 -20.62 22.97 -13.23
N GLU A 211 -20.16 23.31 -12.02
CA GLU A 211 -19.21 22.46 -11.28
C GLU A 211 -19.92 21.32 -10.55
N GLU A 212 -21.16 21.54 -10.07
CA GLU A 212 -21.96 20.50 -9.42
C GLU A 212 -22.32 19.36 -10.39
N THR A 213 -22.63 19.67 -11.65
CA THR A 213 -22.95 18.66 -12.67
C THR A 213 -21.76 17.75 -13.01
N LEU A 214 -20.53 18.25 -12.87
CA LEU A 214 -19.33 17.46 -13.14
C LEU A 214 -19.03 16.49 -11.99
N MET A 215 -19.28 16.90 -10.75
CA MET A 215 -19.11 16.03 -9.58
C MET A 215 -20.15 14.91 -9.53
N ASP A 216 -21.38 15.19 -9.96
CA ASP A 216 -22.43 14.17 -10.05
C ASP A 216 -22.12 13.12 -11.13
N GLY A 217 -21.60 13.53 -12.29
CA GLY A 217 -21.20 12.60 -13.36
C GLY A 217 -20.07 11.65 -12.96
N ILE A 218 -19.06 12.12 -12.24
CA ILE A 218 -17.95 11.26 -11.75
C ILE A 218 -18.46 10.25 -10.70
N LEU A 219 -19.42 10.66 -9.87
CA LEU A 219 -20.00 9.78 -8.86
C LEU A 219 -20.93 8.72 -9.49
N GLU A 220 -21.67 9.06 -10.56
CA GLU A 220 -22.47 8.09 -11.34
C GLU A 220 -21.58 7.06 -12.03
N ASP A 221 -20.53 7.51 -12.73
CA ASP A 221 -19.59 6.64 -13.44
C ASP A 221 -18.80 5.71 -12.49
N ALA A 222 -18.51 6.17 -11.27
CA ALA A 222 -17.89 5.35 -10.23
C ALA A 222 -18.86 4.38 -9.52
N GLY A 223 -20.15 4.38 -9.87
CA GLY A 223 -21.18 3.55 -9.23
C GLY A 223 -21.46 3.94 -7.77
N LEU A 224 -21.13 5.17 -7.37
CA LEU A 224 -21.28 5.68 -6.00
C LEU A 224 -22.54 6.55 -5.83
N VAL A 225 -23.29 6.81 -6.90
CA VAL A 225 -24.60 7.44 -6.79
C VAL A 225 -25.60 6.39 -6.34
N PHE A 226 -26.00 6.52 -5.07
CA PHE A 226 -27.18 5.84 -4.55
C PHE A 226 -28.37 6.33 -5.35
N GLU A 227 -28.86 5.52 -6.29
CA GLU A 227 -30.15 5.74 -6.95
C GLU A 227 -31.15 6.11 -5.86
N GLY A 228 -31.72 7.31 -5.96
CA GLY A 228 -32.55 7.96 -4.95
C GLY A 228 -33.87 7.24 -4.67
N GLN A 229 -33.84 5.99 -4.26
CA GLN A 229 -34.86 5.40 -3.41
C GLN A 229 -34.77 6.10 -2.07
N GLY A 230 -35.48 7.22 -1.97
CA GLY A 230 -35.70 7.94 -0.74
C GLY A 230 -36.01 6.95 0.37
N LEU A 231 -35.02 6.75 1.25
CA LEU A 231 -35.13 6.02 2.50
C LEU A 231 -36.20 6.74 3.32
N LYS A 232 -37.47 6.37 3.13
CA LYS A 232 -38.55 6.62 4.08
C LYS A 232 -38.28 5.80 5.32
N VAL A 233 -37.21 6.16 6.05
CA VAL A 233 -36.96 5.70 7.40
C VAL A 233 -38.07 6.32 8.23
N LYS A 234 -39.15 5.55 8.42
CA LYS A 234 -40.05 5.80 9.55
C LYS A 234 -39.16 5.88 10.78
N PRO A 235 -39.23 6.95 11.59
CA PRO A 235 -38.52 7.00 12.85
C PRO A 235 -39.03 5.85 13.72
N LYS A 236 -38.26 4.76 13.80
CA LYS A 236 -38.44 3.74 14.82
C LYS A 236 -37.86 4.33 16.09
N THR A 237 -38.73 4.99 16.85
CA THR A 237 -38.55 5.24 18.27
C THR A 237 -38.46 3.87 18.96
N GLY A 238 -37.26 3.48 19.37
CA GLY A 238 -36.99 2.17 19.95
C GLY A 238 -35.59 1.73 19.59
N SER A 239 -34.60 2.43 20.14
CA SER A 239 -33.22 2.01 20.02
C SER A 239 -33.03 0.75 20.87
N VAL A 240 -32.53 -0.33 20.26
CA VAL A 240 -32.15 -1.57 20.98
C VAL A 240 -31.01 -1.29 21.98
N LEU A 241 -30.29 -0.18 21.79
CA LEU A 241 -29.24 0.29 22.70
C LEU A 241 -29.79 0.79 24.05
N ASP A 242 -31.04 1.27 24.10
CA ASP A 242 -31.66 1.70 25.37
C ASP A 242 -32.06 0.50 26.25
N GLU A 243 -32.36 -0.66 25.67
CA GLU A 243 -32.64 -1.89 26.43
C GLU A 243 -31.37 -2.55 26.99
N GLU A 244 -30.23 -2.45 26.30
CA GLU A 244 -28.94 -2.95 26.83
C GLU A 244 -28.37 -2.06 27.95
N LEU A 245 -28.65 -0.75 27.95
CA LEU A 245 -28.14 0.14 29.00
C LEU A 245 -28.82 -0.10 30.36
N HIS A 246 -30.09 -0.49 30.39
CA HIS A 246 -30.77 -0.87 31.64
C HIS A 246 -30.30 -2.22 32.21
N SER A 247 -29.75 -3.11 31.38
CA SER A 247 -29.19 -4.41 31.81
C SER A 247 -27.91 -4.26 32.66
N LEU A 248 -27.19 -3.13 32.53
CA LEU A 248 -25.91 -2.91 33.19
C LEU A 248 -26.00 -2.38 34.64
N GLY A 249 -27.21 -2.20 35.19
CA GLY A 249 -27.39 -1.96 36.64
C GLY A 249 -26.76 -0.68 37.20
N LEU A 250 -26.58 0.36 36.36
CA LEU A 250 -25.92 1.61 36.75
C LEU A 250 -26.83 2.63 37.48
N ASP A 251 -28.11 2.30 37.71
CA ASP A 251 -29.09 3.22 38.33
C ASP A 251 -29.04 3.27 39.88
N GLY A 252 -27.95 2.85 40.51
CA GLY A 252 -27.93 2.56 41.94
C GLY A 252 -26.76 3.13 42.75
N ALA A 253 -26.35 4.39 42.56
CA ALA A 253 -25.38 5.02 43.48
C ALA A 253 -25.40 6.56 43.43
N VAL A 254 -26.50 7.19 43.86
CA VAL A 254 -26.43 8.56 44.40
C VAL A 254 -27.29 8.62 45.66
N GLY A 255 -26.62 8.42 46.80
CA GLY A 255 -27.08 8.72 48.15
C GLY A 255 -26.01 9.53 48.86
#